data_AF-A0A9W4TFV1-F1
#
_entry.id   AF-A0A9W4TFV1-F1
#
_cell.length_a   1.000
_cell.length_b   1.000
_cell.length_c   1.000
_cell.angle_alpha   90.00
_cell.angle_beta   90.00
_cell.angle_gamma   90.00
#
_symmetry.space_group_name_H-M   'P 1'
#
loop_
_entity.id
_entity.type
_entity.pdbx_description
1 polymer ?
#
loop_
_entity_poly.entity_id
_entity_poly.type
_entity_poly.pdbx_seq_one_letter_code
_entity_poly.pdbx_strand_id
1 'polypeptide(L)'
;MMKNKTAWIFAILILFVITIAYGYTKLIVPKQTLAAMNCAETPNPAEVSLFKPTIENKNKPSGKAPAGMVWIPGGEFSMGSNVEDESLCSIKGVTKDAAPIHRVYVDGFYMDKTEVTNDQFEAFVKATGYITFAEIKPTPEEYPDVPLENLVAGSAVFTPTPAKVDLNNYMQWWSYVRGADWRHPEGAESSIKGKGSYPVVQISYDDAAAYAKWAGKRLPTEAEWEFAARGGKSGELYAWGNTLKPKGKFQANIYQGHFPIEKGDTGEDGYIGIAPTAKFAPNSYGLYDIGGNVWEWTNDWYTADYYKVISENGQVAKNPQGPESSYDPGEPNLPKKVQRGGSFLCTDQYCTRYMVGTRGKGDYKSPANHIGFRCVK
;
A
#
# COMPACT_ATOMS: atom_id res chain seq x y z
N MET A 1 -51.26 -25.38 3.37
CA MET A 1 -51.63 -23.96 3.20
C MET A 1 -50.54 -23.14 3.87
N MET A 2 -49.55 -22.59 3.14
CA MET A 2 -49.61 -21.27 2.46
C MET A 2 -50.25 -20.19 3.36
N LYS A 3 -49.73 -18.98 3.57
CA LYS A 3 -48.53 -18.23 3.14
C LYS A 3 -48.74 -16.83 3.78
N ASN A 4 -47.69 -16.17 4.26
CA ASN A 4 -47.37 -14.74 4.04
C ASN A 4 -46.15 -14.40 4.92
N LYS A 5 -44.91 -14.36 4.43
CA LYS A 5 -44.28 -13.55 3.36
C LYS A 5 -44.43 -12.04 3.57
N THR A 6 -43.56 -11.47 4.42
CA THR A 6 -42.87 -10.16 4.23
C THR A 6 -41.92 -9.90 5.41
N ALA A 7 -40.74 -10.54 5.42
CA ALA A 7 -39.67 -10.24 6.38
C ALA A 7 -38.29 -10.51 5.77
N TRP A 8 -38.14 -10.18 4.48
CA TRP A 8 -36.87 -10.21 3.78
C TRP A 8 -36.73 -8.86 3.07
N ILE A 9 -35.48 -8.42 2.98
CA ILE A 9 -34.96 -7.18 2.39
C ILE A 9 -34.75 -6.05 3.44
N PHE A 10 -33.48 -5.63 3.52
CA PHE A 10 -32.91 -4.46 4.22
C PHE A 10 -32.45 -4.64 5.68
N ALA A 11 -31.40 -5.47 5.86
CA ALA A 11 -30.37 -5.23 6.87
C ALA A 11 -29.09 -4.74 6.16
N ILE A 12 -29.18 -3.55 5.56
CA ILE A 12 -28.05 -2.75 5.09
C ILE A 12 -28.34 -1.31 5.52
N LEU A 13 -27.44 -0.75 6.33
CA LEU A 13 -27.15 0.68 6.55
C LEU A 13 -28.19 1.60 7.25
N ILE A 14 -27.77 2.02 8.46
CA ILE A 14 -27.84 3.37 9.10
C ILE A 14 -29.20 3.88 9.65
N LEU A 15 -29.26 4.15 10.97
CA LEU A 15 -29.42 5.49 11.62
C LEU A 15 -30.09 5.40 13.01
N PHE A 16 -29.41 5.90 14.03
CA PHE A 16 -30.05 6.63 15.13
C PHE A 16 -29.50 8.06 15.12
N VAL A 17 -30.35 9.04 14.87
CA VAL A 17 -30.14 10.46 15.18
C VAL A 17 -31.34 10.92 16.01
N ILE A 18 -31.09 11.69 17.07
CA ILE A 18 -31.64 13.03 17.35
C ILE A 18 -31.44 13.32 18.85
N THR A 19 -30.70 14.40 19.16
CA THR A 19 -31.24 15.61 19.84
C THR A 19 -30.26 16.78 19.64
N ILE A 20 -30.59 17.72 18.76
CA ILE A 20 -31.06 19.10 19.01
C ILE A 20 -29.98 20.07 19.54
N ALA A 21 -29.54 20.98 18.66
CA ALA A 21 -29.46 22.41 18.97
C ALA A 21 -29.59 23.23 17.68
N TYR A 22 -30.62 24.08 17.67
CA TYR A 22 -31.04 25.03 16.63
C TYR A 22 -30.00 26.12 16.35
N GLY A 23 -29.99 26.66 15.12
CA GLY A 23 -29.37 27.95 14.84
C GLY A 23 -29.22 28.30 13.37
N TYR A 24 -30.20 29.01 12.82
CA TYR A 24 -30.25 29.57 11.47
C TYR A 24 -28.96 30.33 11.05
N THR A 25 -28.50 30.10 9.82
CA THR A 25 -28.24 31.18 8.86
C THR A 25 -28.12 30.62 7.44
N LYS A 26 -29.03 31.08 6.57
CA LYS A 26 -28.85 30.97 5.11
C LYS A 26 -27.64 31.82 4.74
N LEU A 27 -26.59 31.20 4.23
CA LEU A 27 -25.59 31.88 3.42
C LEU A 27 -25.60 31.30 2.01
N ILE A 28 -25.89 32.18 1.07
CA ILE A 28 -25.79 31.98 -0.36
C ILE A 28 -24.32 31.64 -0.66
N VAL A 29 -24.04 30.38 -1.00
CA VAL A 29 -22.73 29.99 -1.53
C VAL A 29 -22.74 30.30 -3.03
N PRO A 30 -21.89 31.21 -3.54
CA PRO A 30 -21.83 31.45 -4.96
C PRO A 30 -21.31 30.20 -5.67
N LYS A 31 -21.92 29.85 -6.80
CA LYS A 31 -21.41 28.83 -7.74
C LYS A 31 -20.00 29.25 -8.17
N GLN A 32 -18.97 28.73 -7.53
CA GLN A 32 -17.63 28.74 -8.09
C GLN A 32 -17.55 27.61 -9.13
N THR A 33 -17.43 28.02 -10.39
CA THR A 33 -16.91 27.19 -11.46
C THR A 33 -15.51 26.71 -11.04
N LEU A 34 -15.40 25.44 -10.66
CA LEU A 34 -14.12 24.81 -10.33
C LEU A 34 -13.31 24.64 -11.62
N ALA A 35 -12.41 25.59 -11.88
CA ALA A 35 -11.27 25.31 -12.75
C ALA A 35 -10.42 24.23 -12.09
N ALA A 36 -9.87 23.30 -12.88
CA ALA A 36 -8.96 22.26 -12.40
C ALA A 36 -7.84 22.91 -11.58
N MET A 37 -7.75 22.59 -10.28
CA MET A 37 -6.68 23.06 -9.41
C MET A 37 -5.38 22.44 -9.89
N ASN A 38 -4.43 23.26 -10.36
CA ASN A 38 -3.09 22.82 -10.70
C ASN A 38 -2.32 22.49 -9.40
N CYS A 39 -2.25 21.20 -9.06
CA CYS A 39 -1.41 20.68 -7.98
C CYS A 39 0.07 20.82 -8.38
N ALA A 40 0.78 21.80 -7.82
CA ALA A 40 2.23 21.89 -7.94
C ALA A 40 2.88 21.24 -6.71
N GLU A 41 3.26 19.97 -6.83
CA GLU A 41 3.99 19.19 -5.82
C GLU A 41 5.50 19.52 -5.88
N THR A 42 5.89 20.77 -5.65
CA THR A 42 7.31 21.09 -5.50
C THR A 42 7.70 20.99 -4.03
N PRO A 43 8.70 20.17 -3.65
CA PRO A 43 9.13 20.08 -2.27
C PRO A 43 9.60 21.45 -1.77
N ASN A 44 9.22 21.80 -0.54
CA ASN A 44 9.67 23.03 0.08
C ASN A 44 11.21 22.99 0.22
N PRO A 45 11.97 23.96 -0.31
CA PRO A 45 13.43 23.95 -0.22
C PRO A 45 14.00 23.83 1.20
N ALA A 46 13.24 24.26 2.22
CA ALA A 46 13.62 24.11 3.63
C ALA A 46 13.58 22.64 4.10
N GLU A 47 12.66 21.82 3.58
CA GLU A 47 12.52 20.40 3.95
C GLU A 47 13.65 19.53 3.39
N VAL A 48 14.19 19.88 2.21
CA VAL A 48 15.34 19.21 1.60
C VAL A 48 16.60 19.28 2.48
N SER A 49 16.71 20.31 3.34
CA SER A 49 17.88 20.53 4.20
C SER A 49 18.06 19.48 5.31
N LEU A 50 17.03 18.70 5.66
CA LEU A 50 17.10 17.65 6.68
C LEU A 50 17.67 16.32 6.17
N PHE A 51 17.67 16.13 4.85
CA PHE A 51 18.18 14.91 4.23
C PHE A 51 19.70 14.97 4.05
N LYS A 52 20.42 14.07 4.74
CA LYS A 52 21.84 13.86 4.48
C LYS A 52 22.01 12.97 3.24
N PRO A 53 23.07 13.14 2.43
CA PRO A 53 23.32 12.27 1.29
C PRO A 53 23.35 10.78 1.63
N THR A 54 22.98 9.95 0.68
CA THR A 54 23.14 8.51 0.76
C THR A 54 24.61 8.15 0.56
N ILE A 55 25.16 7.33 1.44
CA ILE A 55 26.54 6.84 1.39
C ILE A 55 26.47 5.34 1.13
N GLU A 56 26.51 4.95 -0.14
CA GLU A 56 26.47 3.55 -0.55
C GLU A 56 27.73 2.80 -0.12
N ASN A 57 27.57 1.51 0.22
CA ASN A 57 28.71 0.63 0.43
C ASN A 57 29.48 0.45 -0.88
N LYS A 58 30.81 0.36 -0.80
CA LYS A 58 31.67 0.08 -1.96
C LYS A 58 31.78 -1.41 -2.29
N ASN A 59 31.16 -2.26 -1.48
CA ASN A 59 31.26 -3.70 -1.60
C ASN A 59 30.47 -4.19 -2.82
N LYS A 60 31.05 -5.14 -3.55
CA LYS A 60 30.40 -5.79 -4.69
C LYS A 60 29.70 -7.07 -4.23
N PRO A 61 28.61 -7.49 -4.91
CA PRO A 61 27.98 -8.76 -4.62
C PRO A 61 28.99 -9.90 -4.77
N SER A 62 28.95 -10.88 -3.86
CA SER A 62 29.67 -12.13 -4.05
C SER A 62 28.82 -13.09 -4.90
N GLY A 63 29.36 -13.52 -6.04
CA GLY A 63 28.67 -14.47 -6.93
C GLY A 63 27.66 -13.83 -7.90
N LYS A 64 26.90 -14.69 -8.58
CA LYS A 64 25.91 -14.30 -9.59
C LYS A 64 24.59 -13.93 -8.89
N ALA A 65 23.96 -12.84 -9.35
CA ALA A 65 22.65 -12.45 -8.85
C ALA A 65 21.63 -13.60 -9.02
N PRO A 66 20.78 -13.87 -8.00
CA PRO A 66 19.63 -14.76 -8.16
C PRO A 66 18.76 -14.31 -9.34
N ALA A 67 18.11 -15.27 -10.01
CA ALA A 67 17.24 -14.97 -11.14
C ALA A 67 16.11 -14.01 -10.70
N GLY A 68 15.89 -12.95 -11.47
CA GLY A 68 14.87 -11.94 -11.18
C GLY A 68 15.26 -10.88 -10.14
N MET A 69 16.44 -10.96 -9.52
CA MET A 69 16.89 -10.01 -8.50
C MET A 69 17.98 -9.06 -9.01
N VAL A 70 18.12 -7.91 -8.34
CA VAL A 70 19.21 -6.94 -8.49
C VAL A 70 19.98 -6.82 -7.18
N TRP A 71 21.27 -6.49 -7.30
CA TRP A 71 22.09 -6.16 -6.14
C TRP A 71 21.79 -4.73 -5.69
N ILE A 72 21.46 -4.59 -4.41
CA ILE A 72 21.34 -3.32 -3.73
C ILE A 72 22.61 -3.16 -2.88
N PRO A 73 23.42 -2.10 -3.08
CA PRO A 73 24.72 -1.98 -2.40
C PRO A 73 24.59 -1.88 -0.88
N GLY A 74 23.45 -1.44 -0.38
CA GLY A 74 23.28 -0.99 1.00
C GLY A 74 24.14 0.24 1.28
N GLY A 75 24.14 0.68 2.53
CA GLY A 75 24.84 1.87 2.97
C GLY A 75 24.02 2.69 3.96
N GLU A 76 24.50 3.90 4.24
CA GLU A 76 23.82 4.82 5.15
C GLU A 76 22.93 5.79 4.37
N PHE A 77 21.68 5.96 4.79
CA PHE A 77 20.72 6.86 4.16
C PHE A 77 19.82 7.58 5.17
N SER A 78 19.12 8.61 4.70
CA SER A 78 18.10 9.33 5.46
C SER A 78 16.75 8.67 5.17
N MET A 79 16.20 8.03 6.20
CA MET A 79 14.93 7.30 6.13
C MET A 79 13.78 8.17 6.65
N GLY A 80 12.61 8.03 6.02
CA GLY A 80 11.37 8.71 6.38
C GLY A 80 11.07 9.97 5.58
N SER A 81 10.10 10.71 6.09
CA SER A 81 9.56 11.90 5.46
C SER A 81 9.26 12.96 6.52
N ASN A 82 9.37 14.23 6.14
CA ASN A 82 8.98 15.37 6.94
C ASN A 82 7.91 16.21 6.24
N VAL A 83 7.22 15.65 5.25
CA VAL A 83 6.15 16.31 4.51
C VAL A 83 4.98 16.55 5.48
N GLU A 84 5.01 17.68 6.19
CA GLU A 84 3.93 18.11 7.08
C GLU A 84 2.71 18.58 6.28
N ASP A 85 2.98 19.19 5.11
CA ASP A 85 1.99 19.57 4.11
C ASP A 85 1.99 18.52 2.98
N GLU A 86 1.36 17.39 3.28
CA GLU A 86 0.91 16.42 2.28
C GLU A 86 0.17 17.17 1.18
N SER A 87 0.36 16.79 -0.09
CA SER A 87 -0.24 17.40 -1.28
C SER A 87 -1.57 18.11 -1.00
N LEU A 88 -1.78 19.31 -1.58
CA LEU A 88 -2.90 20.24 -1.32
C LEU A 88 -4.32 19.63 -1.17
N CYS A 89 -4.56 18.40 -1.63
CA CYS A 89 -5.85 17.72 -1.62
C CYS A 89 -5.96 16.50 -0.69
N SER A 90 -4.90 16.08 0.00
CA SER A 90 -4.91 14.91 0.89
C SER A 90 -5.36 15.24 2.32
N ILE A 91 -5.80 14.21 3.06
CA ILE A 91 -6.15 14.33 4.50
C ILE A 91 -4.87 14.65 5.28
N LYS A 92 -4.79 15.83 5.89
CA LYS A 92 -3.57 16.27 6.60
C LYS A 92 -3.16 15.32 7.73
N GLY A 93 -1.87 14.99 7.76
CA GLY A 93 -1.21 14.27 8.84
C GLY A 93 -1.24 12.76 8.70
N VAL A 94 -1.65 12.23 7.53
CA VAL A 94 -1.63 10.78 7.31
C VAL A 94 -0.21 10.22 7.32
N THR A 95 0.81 11.00 7.00
CA THR A 95 2.23 10.62 6.93
C THR A 95 3.06 10.98 8.15
N LYS A 96 2.44 11.47 9.23
CA LYS A 96 3.13 11.76 10.50
C LYS A 96 3.86 10.56 11.09
N ASP A 97 3.39 9.35 10.79
CA ASP A 97 4.02 8.10 11.20
C ASP A 97 5.36 7.80 10.51
N ALA A 98 5.69 8.55 9.45
CA ALA A 98 6.96 8.51 8.75
C ALA A 98 7.95 9.59 9.19
N ALA A 99 7.63 10.37 10.22
CA ALA A 99 8.51 11.36 10.84
C ALA A 99 9.07 10.84 12.19
N PRO A 100 10.27 11.29 12.62
CA PRO A 100 11.17 12.20 11.91
C PRO A 100 12.04 11.47 10.87
N ILE A 101 12.66 12.27 10.00
CA ILE A 101 13.79 11.80 9.18
C ILE A 101 14.93 11.40 10.11
N HIS A 102 15.48 10.20 9.93
CA HIS A 102 16.56 9.68 10.76
C HIS A 102 17.58 8.90 9.91
N ARG A 103 18.74 8.59 10.49
CA ARG A 103 19.82 7.90 9.77
C ARG A 103 19.78 6.40 10.01
N VAL A 104 19.82 5.66 8.92
CA VAL A 104 19.78 4.20 8.92
C VAL A 104 20.91 3.68 8.05
N TYR A 105 21.54 2.60 8.49
CA TYR A 105 22.48 1.81 7.72
C TYR A 105 21.85 0.46 7.40
N VAL A 106 21.90 0.03 6.14
CA VAL A 106 21.55 -1.32 5.73
C VAL A 106 22.73 -2.01 5.05
N ASP A 107 22.92 -3.30 5.29
CA ASP A 107 23.90 -4.11 4.57
C ASP A 107 23.53 -4.21 3.08
N GLY A 108 24.45 -4.70 2.23
CA GLY A 108 24.14 -5.00 0.84
C GLY A 108 23.35 -6.31 0.72
N PHE A 109 22.32 -6.32 -0.14
CA PHE A 109 21.40 -7.45 -0.30
C PHE A 109 20.91 -7.57 -1.74
N TYR A 110 20.25 -8.68 -2.07
CA TYR A 110 19.52 -8.81 -3.33
C TYR A 110 18.04 -8.51 -3.15
N MET A 111 17.43 -7.80 -4.11
CA MET A 111 15.99 -7.52 -4.12
C MET A 111 15.37 -7.92 -5.45
N ASP A 112 14.14 -8.44 -5.41
CA ASP A 112 13.36 -8.70 -6.62
C ASP A 112 13.15 -7.41 -7.43
N LYS A 113 13.38 -7.51 -8.74
CA LYS A 113 13.21 -6.39 -9.68
C LYS A 113 11.77 -5.87 -9.72
N THR A 114 10.81 -6.74 -9.54
CA THR A 114 9.37 -6.51 -9.63
C THR A 114 8.69 -7.05 -8.39
N GLU A 115 7.41 -6.75 -8.22
CA GLU A 115 6.53 -7.53 -7.36
C GLU A 115 6.50 -9.00 -7.82
N VAL A 116 6.13 -9.90 -6.90
CA VAL A 116 5.88 -11.31 -7.22
C VAL A 116 4.69 -11.42 -8.16
N THR A 117 4.84 -12.14 -9.26
CA THR A 117 3.77 -12.26 -10.26
C THR A 117 2.83 -13.43 -9.99
N ASN A 118 1.65 -13.41 -10.63
CA ASN A 118 0.71 -14.52 -10.60
C ASN A 118 1.34 -15.85 -11.05
N ASP A 119 2.14 -15.87 -12.12
CA ASP A 119 2.81 -17.10 -12.58
C ASP A 119 3.80 -17.64 -11.55
N GLN A 120 4.52 -16.75 -10.87
CA GLN A 120 5.48 -17.12 -9.83
C GLN A 120 4.75 -17.69 -8.60
N PHE A 121 3.69 -17.02 -8.15
CA PHE A 121 2.87 -17.47 -7.03
C PHE A 121 2.14 -18.78 -7.36
N GLU A 122 1.66 -18.94 -8.59
CA GLU A 122 1.06 -20.20 -9.04
C GLU A 122 2.06 -21.36 -8.99
N ALA A 123 3.33 -21.13 -9.34
CA ALA A 123 4.38 -22.15 -9.21
C ALA A 123 4.59 -22.58 -7.74
N PHE A 124 4.57 -21.62 -6.81
CA PHE A 124 4.60 -21.90 -5.37
C PHE A 124 3.44 -22.77 -4.93
N VAL A 125 2.21 -22.37 -5.27
CA VAL A 125 1.01 -23.10 -4.87
C VAL A 125 0.97 -24.50 -5.50
N LYS A 126 1.35 -24.64 -6.78
CA LYS A 126 1.47 -25.95 -7.45
C LYS A 126 2.49 -26.87 -6.78
N ALA A 127 3.61 -26.32 -6.32
CA ALA A 127 4.67 -27.09 -5.69
C ALA A 127 4.36 -27.53 -4.24
N THR A 128 3.51 -26.78 -3.54
CA THR A 128 3.32 -26.93 -2.08
C THR A 128 1.91 -27.33 -1.68
N GLY A 129 0.92 -27.14 -2.55
CA GLY A 129 -0.50 -27.25 -2.19
C GLY A 129 -0.96 -26.15 -1.22
N TYR A 130 -0.23 -25.03 -1.15
CA TYR A 130 -0.54 -23.93 -0.24
C TYR A 130 -1.93 -23.34 -0.50
N ILE A 131 -2.65 -23.04 0.59
CA ILE A 131 -3.97 -22.40 0.60
C ILE A 131 -3.78 -21.05 1.27
N THR A 132 -4.12 -19.96 0.58
CA THR A 132 -3.93 -18.61 1.13
C THR A 132 -4.95 -18.30 2.21
N PHE A 133 -4.67 -17.28 3.03
CA PHE A 133 -5.61 -16.81 4.05
C PHE A 133 -7.00 -16.50 3.47
N ALA A 134 -7.06 -15.85 2.30
CA ALA A 134 -8.31 -15.51 1.61
C ALA A 134 -9.13 -16.74 1.16
N GLU A 135 -8.48 -17.89 0.97
CA GLU A 135 -9.12 -19.15 0.59
C GLU A 135 -9.68 -19.92 1.80
N ILE A 136 -9.32 -19.53 3.03
CA ILE A 136 -9.75 -20.20 4.27
C ILE A 136 -11.06 -19.62 4.77
N LYS A 137 -12.01 -20.50 5.12
CA LYS A 137 -13.27 -20.10 5.75
C LYS A 137 -13.00 -19.65 7.20
N PRO A 138 -13.35 -18.41 7.59
CA PRO A 138 -13.21 -17.96 8.97
C PRO A 138 -14.05 -18.78 9.94
N THR A 139 -13.56 -18.92 11.18
CA THR A 139 -14.27 -19.65 12.24
C THR A 139 -15.06 -18.71 13.17
N PRO A 140 -16.14 -19.18 13.82
CA PRO A 140 -16.86 -18.39 14.81
C PRO A 140 -15.99 -18.01 16.02
N GLU A 141 -14.98 -18.83 16.35
CA GLU A 141 -14.04 -18.53 17.43
C GLU A 141 -13.13 -17.34 17.09
N GLU A 142 -12.74 -17.19 15.81
CA GLU A 142 -11.95 -16.06 15.34
C GLU A 142 -12.78 -14.77 15.21
N TYR A 143 -14.06 -14.91 14.83
CA TYR A 143 -14.96 -13.79 14.58
C TYR A 143 -16.34 -14.01 15.24
N PRO A 144 -16.43 -13.94 16.58
CA PRO A 144 -17.64 -14.28 17.33
C PRO A 144 -18.83 -13.33 17.05
N ASP A 145 -18.54 -12.11 16.61
CA ASP A 145 -19.55 -11.09 16.32
C ASP A 145 -20.10 -11.16 14.88
N VAL A 146 -19.56 -12.06 14.04
CA VAL A 146 -19.98 -12.22 12.64
C VAL A 146 -21.01 -13.35 12.53
N PRO A 147 -22.19 -13.11 11.94
CA PRO A 147 -23.18 -14.17 11.71
C PRO A 147 -22.60 -15.35 10.93
N LEU A 148 -22.98 -16.58 11.30
CA LEU A 148 -22.42 -17.82 10.75
C LEU A 148 -22.52 -17.90 9.21
N GLU A 149 -23.58 -17.33 8.64
CA GLU A 149 -23.82 -17.24 7.20
C GLU A 149 -22.83 -16.31 6.47
N ASN A 150 -22.22 -15.36 7.19
CA ASN A 150 -21.26 -14.39 6.67
C ASN A 150 -19.80 -14.83 6.89
N LEU A 151 -19.56 -15.90 7.66
CA LEU A 151 -18.25 -16.54 7.79
C LEU A 151 -17.94 -17.35 6.52
N VAL A 152 -17.51 -16.65 5.47
CA VAL A 152 -17.15 -17.24 4.17
C VAL A 152 -15.73 -16.85 3.79
N ALA A 153 -15.03 -17.74 3.08
CA ALA A 153 -13.75 -17.41 2.47
C ALA A 153 -13.94 -16.25 1.47
N GLY A 154 -12.97 -15.35 1.43
CA GLY A 154 -13.05 -14.10 0.70
C GLY A 154 -12.04 -13.08 1.19
N SER A 155 -12.15 -11.87 0.65
CA SER A 155 -11.20 -10.81 0.92
C SER A 155 -11.81 -9.44 0.66
N ALA A 156 -11.13 -8.39 1.10
CA ALA A 156 -11.49 -7.02 0.79
C ALA A 156 -11.24 -6.71 -0.69
N VAL A 157 -12.23 -6.12 -1.35
CA VAL A 157 -12.16 -5.71 -2.76
C VAL A 157 -12.62 -4.26 -2.88
N PHE A 158 -11.81 -3.46 -3.57
CA PHE A 158 -12.19 -2.10 -3.92
C PHE A 158 -13.45 -2.14 -4.79
N THR A 159 -14.52 -1.51 -4.30
CA THR A 159 -15.81 -1.42 -4.96
C THR A 159 -16.11 0.06 -5.18
N PRO A 160 -16.03 0.57 -6.42
CA PRO A 160 -16.22 1.99 -6.67
C PRO A 160 -17.64 2.44 -6.30
N THR A 161 -17.77 3.72 -5.93
CA THR A 161 -19.05 4.31 -5.51
C THR A 161 -19.81 4.89 -6.71
N PRO A 162 -21.15 4.89 -6.71
CA PRO A 162 -21.93 5.48 -7.80
C PRO A 162 -21.81 7.01 -7.90
N ALA A 163 -21.32 7.66 -6.84
CA ALA A 163 -21.15 9.11 -6.76
C ALA A 163 -20.04 9.46 -5.74
N LYS A 164 -19.70 10.76 -5.66
CA LYS A 164 -18.75 11.28 -4.66
C LYS A 164 -19.24 10.98 -3.23
N VAL A 165 -18.32 10.55 -2.39
CA VAL A 165 -18.55 10.21 -0.97
C VAL A 165 -17.57 10.94 -0.06
N ASP A 166 -17.82 10.89 1.25
CA ASP A 166 -16.85 11.33 2.27
C ASP A 166 -15.64 10.38 2.32
N LEU A 167 -14.46 10.93 2.04
CA LEU A 167 -13.21 10.19 1.99
C LEU A 167 -12.67 9.78 3.38
N ASN A 168 -13.30 10.19 4.48
CA ASN A 168 -12.94 9.71 5.82
C ASN A 168 -13.60 8.36 6.18
N ASN A 169 -14.48 7.83 5.33
CA ASN A 169 -15.19 6.58 5.57
C ASN A 169 -14.93 5.56 4.47
N TYR A 170 -13.83 4.82 4.61
CA TYR A 170 -13.35 3.85 3.63
C TYR A 170 -14.29 2.66 3.40
N MET A 171 -15.21 2.40 4.34
CA MET A 171 -16.24 1.36 4.18
C MET A 171 -17.20 1.63 3.03
N GLN A 172 -17.20 2.84 2.45
CA GLN A 172 -18.03 3.18 1.29
C GLN A 172 -17.49 2.60 -0.02
N TRP A 173 -16.19 2.29 -0.11
CA TRP A 173 -15.57 1.74 -1.33
C TRP A 173 -14.75 0.47 -1.09
N TRP A 174 -14.83 -0.11 0.11
CA TRP A 174 -14.28 -1.43 0.41
C TRP A 174 -15.40 -2.38 0.80
N SER A 175 -15.47 -3.51 0.11
CA SER A 175 -16.43 -4.56 0.39
C SER A 175 -15.70 -5.86 0.68
N TYR A 176 -16.18 -6.63 1.64
CA TYR A 176 -15.77 -8.03 1.78
C TYR A 176 -16.49 -8.87 0.72
N VAL A 177 -15.74 -9.46 -0.21
CA VAL A 177 -16.29 -10.21 -1.34
C VAL A 177 -16.02 -11.70 -1.16
N ARG A 178 -17.10 -12.49 -1.13
CA ARG A 178 -17.05 -13.94 -1.05
C ARG A 178 -16.28 -14.53 -2.24
N GLY A 179 -15.35 -15.42 -1.94
CA GLY A 179 -14.51 -16.10 -2.94
C GLY A 179 -13.57 -15.15 -3.67
N ALA A 180 -13.32 -13.95 -3.13
CA ALA A 180 -12.21 -13.13 -3.59
C ALA A 180 -10.91 -13.67 -3.00
N ASP A 181 -10.02 -14.13 -3.88
CA ASP A 181 -8.71 -14.68 -3.55
C ASP A 181 -7.70 -14.35 -4.66
N TRP A 182 -6.48 -14.86 -4.58
CA TRP A 182 -5.43 -14.51 -5.54
C TRP A 182 -5.70 -15.02 -6.97
N ARG A 183 -6.51 -16.09 -7.15
CA ARG A 183 -6.96 -16.59 -8.47
C ARG A 183 -8.19 -15.84 -8.97
N HIS A 184 -8.98 -15.34 -8.04
CA HIS A 184 -10.26 -14.69 -8.24
C HIS A 184 -10.26 -13.29 -7.57
N PRO A 185 -9.41 -12.34 -8.01
CA PRO A 185 -9.11 -11.11 -7.24
C PRO A 185 -10.29 -10.14 -7.05
N GLU A 186 -11.34 -10.26 -7.86
CA GLU A 186 -12.55 -9.43 -7.79
C GLU A 186 -13.79 -10.24 -7.31
N GLY A 187 -13.57 -11.47 -6.82
CA GLY A 187 -14.63 -12.40 -6.41
C GLY A 187 -14.72 -13.63 -7.32
N ALA A 188 -15.53 -14.62 -6.92
CA ALA A 188 -15.54 -15.98 -7.48
C ALA A 188 -15.69 -16.09 -9.02
N GLU A 189 -16.32 -15.10 -9.66
CA GLU A 189 -16.52 -15.08 -11.12
C GLU A 189 -15.35 -14.45 -11.90
N SER A 190 -14.42 -13.80 -11.20
CA SER A 190 -13.22 -13.20 -11.81
C SER A 190 -12.15 -14.26 -12.07
N SER A 191 -11.11 -13.94 -12.86
CA SER A 191 -9.99 -14.85 -13.04
C SER A 191 -8.69 -14.11 -13.37
N ILE A 192 -7.57 -14.77 -13.09
CA ILE A 192 -6.22 -14.35 -13.53
C ILE A 192 -5.83 -14.89 -14.90
N LYS A 193 -6.76 -15.41 -15.71
CA LYS A 193 -6.44 -15.96 -17.04
C LYS A 193 -5.85 -14.87 -17.92
N GLY A 194 -4.64 -15.10 -18.43
CA GLY A 194 -3.90 -14.11 -19.24
C GLY A 194 -3.23 -13.00 -18.42
N LYS A 195 -3.28 -13.07 -17.08
CA LYS A 195 -2.67 -12.10 -16.15
C LYS A 195 -1.42 -12.66 -15.44
N GLY A 196 -0.68 -13.57 -16.07
CA GLY A 196 0.49 -14.24 -15.48
C GLY A 196 1.62 -13.31 -15.05
N SER A 197 1.81 -12.21 -15.78
CA SER A 197 2.80 -11.16 -15.49
C SER A 197 2.27 -10.01 -14.62
N TYR A 198 1.06 -10.13 -14.07
CA TYR A 198 0.53 -9.15 -13.11
C TYR A 198 1.02 -9.50 -11.71
N PRO A 199 1.20 -8.51 -10.82
CA PRO A 199 1.49 -8.79 -9.43
C PRO A 199 0.37 -9.65 -8.83
N VAL A 200 0.75 -10.62 -8.01
CA VAL A 200 -0.22 -11.38 -7.22
C VAL A 200 -0.80 -10.47 -6.14
N VAL A 201 -2.13 -10.51 -5.98
CA VAL A 201 -2.87 -9.73 -4.98
C VAL A 201 -3.78 -10.64 -4.15
N GLN A 202 -4.55 -10.07 -3.23
CA GLN A 202 -5.30 -10.83 -2.22
C GLN A 202 -4.38 -11.68 -1.33
N ILE A 203 -3.20 -11.13 -1.02
CA ILE A 203 -2.14 -11.79 -0.26
C ILE A 203 -2.05 -11.17 1.14
N SER A 204 -2.17 -12.01 2.17
CA SER A 204 -1.87 -11.62 3.55
C SER A 204 -0.36 -11.60 3.80
N TYR A 205 0.09 -11.07 4.94
CA TYR A 205 1.51 -11.11 5.30
C TYR A 205 2.05 -12.55 5.38
N ASP A 206 1.28 -13.47 5.98
CA ASP A 206 1.71 -14.85 6.17
C ASP A 206 1.83 -15.60 4.83
N ASP A 207 0.94 -15.31 3.88
CA ASP A 207 1.02 -15.83 2.51
C ASP A 207 2.31 -15.37 1.79
N ALA A 208 2.63 -14.08 1.92
CA ALA A 208 3.84 -13.50 1.36
C ALA A 208 5.11 -14.10 2.00
N ALA A 209 5.11 -14.26 3.31
CA ALA A 209 6.22 -14.85 4.06
C ALA A 209 6.41 -16.35 3.72
N ALA A 210 5.32 -17.10 3.56
CA ALA A 210 5.34 -18.51 3.16
C ALA A 210 5.95 -18.68 1.76
N TYR A 211 5.51 -17.86 0.80
CA TYR A 211 6.10 -17.83 -0.54
C TYR A 211 7.60 -17.49 -0.47
N ALA A 212 7.97 -16.42 0.24
CA ALA A 212 9.36 -15.96 0.30
C ALA A 212 10.27 -17.06 0.84
N LYS A 213 9.84 -17.76 1.90
CA LYS A 213 10.55 -18.90 2.47
C LYS A 213 10.71 -20.05 1.48
N TRP A 214 9.64 -20.43 0.77
CA TRP A 214 9.69 -21.46 -0.27
C TRP A 214 10.67 -21.10 -1.40
N ALA A 215 10.68 -19.84 -1.82
CA ALA A 215 11.58 -19.33 -2.85
C ALA A 215 13.05 -19.23 -2.39
N GLY A 216 13.37 -19.56 -1.12
CA GLY A 216 14.71 -19.40 -0.54
C GLY A 216 15.11 -17.92 -0.39
N LYS A 217 14.14 -17.08 -0.07
CA LYS A 217 14.19 -15.63 0.11
C LYS A 217 13.55 -15.25 1.46
N ARG A 218 13.35 -13.94 1.69
CA ARG A 218 12.55 -13.37 2.80
C ARG A 218 11.86 -12.08 2.33
N LEU A 219 10.95 -11.55 3.14
CA LEU A 219 10.43 -10.20 2.94
C LEU A 219 11.50 -9.15 3.30
N PRO A 220 11.52 -7.99 2.62
CA PRO A 220 12.41 -6.89 2.99
C PRO A 220 12.04 -6.35 4.36
N THR A 221 13.02 -5.86 5.11
CA THR A 221 12.69 -4.90 6.18
C THR A 221 12.17 -3.61 5.58
N GLU A 222 11.45 -2.82 6.36
CA GLU A 222 10.98 -1.51 5.96
C GLU A 222 12.14 -0.61 5.50
N ALA A 223 13.28 -0.68 6.22
CA ALA A 223 14.47 0.09 5.90
C ALA A 223 15.15 -0.37 4.60
N GLU A 224 15.25 -1.68 4.38
CA GLU A 224 15.76 -2.23 3.12
C GLU A 224 14.90 -1.78 1.94
N TRP A 225 13.58 -1.87 2.10
CA TRP A 225 12.65 -1.45 1.06
C TRP A 225 12.81 0.02 0.71
N GLU A 226 12.85 0.92 1.71
CA GLU A 226 12.97 2.36 1.46
C GLU A 226 14.35 2.74 0.90
N PHE A 227 15.43 2.14 1.41
CA PHE A 227 16.78 2.35 0.86
C PHE A 227 16.81 2.00 -0.63
N ALA A 228 16.23 0.85 -0.98
CA ALA A 228 16.19 0.38 -2.35
C ALA A 228 15.28 1.26 -3.25
N ALA A 229 14.13 1.70 -2.73
CA ALA A 229 13.21 2.61 -3.42
C ALA A 229 13.85 3.96 -3.75
N ARG A 230 14.67 4.50 -2.85
CA ARG A 230 15.41 5.75 -3.05
C ARG A 230 16.47 5.70 -4.13
N GLY A 231 16.95 4.52 -4.54
CA GLY A 231 17.85 4.40 -5.70
C GLY A 231 19.13 5.25 -5.60
N GLY A 232 19.74 5.33 -4.41
CA GLY A 232 20.96 6.12 -4.17
C GLY A 232 20.72 7.63 -4.02
N LYS A 233 19.47 8.10 -4.14
CA LYS A 233 19.08 9.49 -3.94
C LYS A 233 18.71 9.76 -2.48
N SER A 234 18.61 11.05 -2.13
CA SER A 234 18.20 11.50 -0.80
C SER A 234 17.23 12.66 -0.93
N GLY A 235 16.12 12.61 -0.19
CA GLY A 235 15.11 13.68 -0.16
C GLY A 235 14.24 13.82 -1.42
N GLU A 236 14.33 12.92 -2.40
CA GLU A 236 13.39 12.92 -3.53
C GLU A 236 12.01 12.41 -3.12
N LEU A 237 10.95 13.03 -3.65
CA LEU A 237 9.54 12.70 -3.35
C LEU A 237 9.12 11.35 -3.94
N TYR A 238 9.61 11.01 -5.12
CA TYR A 238 9.29 9.78 -5.83
C TYR A 238 10.58 9.02 -6.17
N ALA A 239 10.45 7.73 -6.49
CA ALA A 239 11.59 6.90 -6.89
C ALA A 239 12.23 7.34 -8.22
N TRP A 240 11.56 8.22 -8.96
CA TRP A 240 11.98 8.79 -10.24
C TRP A 240 12.28 10.30 -10.17
N GLY A 241 12.28 10.92 -8.99
CA GLY A 241 12.60 12.34 -8.81
C GLY A 241 11.52 13.13 -8.06
N ASN A 242 11.47 14.44 -8.31
CA ASN A 242 10.60 15.40 -7.59
C ASN A 242 9.43 15.93 -8.43
N THR A 243 9.13 15.28 -9.55
CA THR A 243 8.02 15.68 -10.41
C THR A 243 7.19 14.44 -10.70
N LEU A 244 5.91 14.46 -10.35
CA LEU A 244 4.99 13.34 -10.54
C LEU A 244 4.89 12.93 -12.02
N LYS A 245 4.84 13.94 -12.90
CA LYS A 245 4.76 13.77 -14.36
C LYS A 245 5.95 14.37 -15.09
N PRO A 246 7.17 13.79 -15.02
CA PRO A 246 8.30 14.26 -15.81
C PRO A 246 7.92 14.25 -17.30
N LYS A 247 8.09 15.39 -17.97
CA LYS A 247 7.68 15.57 -19.38
C LYS A 247 6.20 15.26 -19.64
N GLY A 248 5.34 15.47 -18.64
CA GLY A 248 3.89 15.26 -18.76
C GLY A 248 3.44 13.81 -18.73
N LYS A 249 4.29 12.85 -18.32
CA LYS A 249 3.96 11.41 -18.29
C LYS A 249 4.07 10.85 -16.88
N PHE A 250 3.07 10.07 -16.47
CA PHE A 250 3.16 9.26 -15.25
C PHE A 250 4.29 8.24 -15.34
N GLN A 251 4.92 7.97 -14.19
CA GLN A 251 6.02 7.01 -14.03
C GLN A 251 5.64 5.85 -13.11
N ALA A 252 4.35 5.75 -12.77
CA ALA A 252 3.78 4.78 -11.84
C ALA A 252 2.32 4.54 -12.20
N ASN A 253 1.80 3.36 -11.85
CA ASN A 253 0.37 3.07 -11.89
C ASN A 253 -0.30 3.58 -10.60
N ILE A 254 -1.07 4.65 -10.69
CA ILE A 254 -1.79 5.26 -9.56
C ILE A 254 -3.18 5.69 -10.03
N TYR A 255 -4.04 6.22 -9.16
CA TYR A 255 -5.38 6.62 -9.55
C TYR A 255 -5.38 8.05 -10.12
N GLN A 256 -6.03 8.25 -11.27
CA GLN A 256 -6.25 9.59 -11.84
C GLN A 256 -7.73 9.91 -11.96
N GLY A 257 -8.13 11.18 -11.80
CA GLY A 257 -9.52 11.60 -11.94
C GLY A 257 -10.24 11.72 -10.61
N HIS A 258 -11.41 11.09 -10.47
CA HIS A 258 -12.31 11.31 -9.33
C HIS A 258 -12.46 10.05 -8.47
N PHE A 259 -11.66 9.94 -7.42
CA PHE A 259 -11.73 8.82 -6.49
C PHE A 259 -12.94 8.98 -5.54
N PRO A 260 -13.64 7.90 -5.13
CA PRO A 260 -13.59 6.50 -5.61
C PRO A 260 -14.73 6.19 -6.59
N ILE A 261 -15.10 7.14 -7.46
CA ILE A 261 -16.33 7.07 -8.25
C ILE A 261 -16.20 6.01 -9.36
N GLU A 262 -17.28 5.32 -9.67
CA GLU A 262 -17.37 4.42 -10.83
C GLU A 262 -16.98 5.15 -12.12
N LYS A 263 -16.04 4.58 -12.89
CA LYS A 263 -15.41 5.22 -14.07
C LYS A 263 -14.76 6.56 -13.76
N GLY A 264 -14.41 6.78 -12.49
CA GLY A 264 -13.67 7.96 -12.03
C GLY A 264 -12.19 7.89 -12.34
N ASP A 265 -11.64 6.67 -12.50
CA ASP A 265 -10.27 6.43 -12.93
C ASP A 265 -10.12 6.70 -14.43
N THR A 266 -9.35 7.72 -14.80
CA THR A 266 -9.16 8.11 -16.20
C THR A 266 -8.14 7.25 -16.93
N GLY A 267 -7.29 6.51 -16.21
CA GLY A 267 -6.22 5.69 -16.79
C GLY A 267 -5.22 6.49 -17.63
N GLU A 268 -4.93 7.74 -17.23
CA GLU A 268 -3.95 8.60 -17.90
C GLU A 268 -2.53 8.02 -17.88
N ASP A 269 -2.21 7.16 -16.91
CA ASP A 269 -0.96 6.40 -16.86
C ASP A 269 -0.93 5.17 -17.79
N GLY A 270 -2.07 4.85 -18.42
CA GLY A 270 -2.27 3.72 -19.33
C GLY A 270 -3.03 2.54 -18.74
N TYR A 271 -3.40 2.57 -17.47
CA TYR A 271 -4.11 1.49 -16.79
C TYR A 271 -5.31 2.01 -16.00
N ILE A 272 -6.44 1.31 -16.10
CA ILE A 272 -7.54 1.45 -15.14
C ILE A 272 -7.40 0.26 -14.19
N GLY A 273 -7.12 0.54 -12.92
CA GLY A 273 -6.81 -0.49 -11.95
C GLY A 273 -5.39 -1.05 -12.07
N ILE A 274 -5.23 -2.35 -11.78
CA ILE A 274 -3.93 -3.00 -11.69
C ILE A 274 -3.21 -3.12 -13.05
N ALA A 275 -1.89 -2.94 -13.06
CA ALA A 275 -1.03 -3.06 -14.24
C ALA A 275 -0.16 -4.32 -14.16
N PRO A 276 0.29 -4.88 -15.30
CA PRO A 276 1.36 -5.88 -15.27
C PRO A 276 2.64 -5.30 -14.65
N THR A 277 3.49 -6.15 -14.09
CA THR A 277 4.78 -5.70 -13.55
C THR A 277 5.71 -5.20 -14.67
N ALA A 278 6.64 -4.32 -14.31
CA ALA A 278 7.68 -3.72 -15.14
C ALA A 278 7.14 -2.95 -16.35
N LYS A 279 6.10 -2.12 -16.15
CA LYS A 279 5.52 -1.28 -17.21
C LYS A 279 6.05 0.14 -17.23
N PHE A 280 6.49 0.64 -16.09
CA PHE A 280 7.15 1.94 -15.99
C PHE A 280 8.66 1.79 -15.97
N ALA A 281 9.38 2.91 -16.00
CA ALA A 281 10.84 2.89 -15.94
C ALA A 281 11.31 2.41 -14.56
N PRO A 282 12.39 1.61 -14.48
CA PRO A 282 12.94 1.25 -13.19
C PRO A 282 13.64 2.45 -12.54
N ASN A 283 13.76 2.43 -11.22
CA ASN A 283 14.61 3.38 -10.50
C ASN A 283 16.10 3.13 -10.76
N SER A 284 16.99 3.95 -10.17
CA SER A 284 18.44 3.86 -10.39
C SER A 284 19.08 2.52 -10.00
N TYR A 285 18.42 1.71 -9.16
CA TYR A 285 18.88 0.36 -8.79
C TYR A 285 18.27 -0.76 -9.65
N GLY A 286 17.43 -0.42 -10.63
CA GLY A 286 16.80 -1.40 -11.52
C GLY A 286 15.51 -2.02 -10.97
N LEU A 287 14.87 -1.37 -9.99
CA LEU A 287 13.60 -1.79 -9.41
C LEU A 287 12.43 -1.11 -10.14
N TYR A 288 11.45 -1.91 -10.53
CA TYR A 288 10.22 -1.47 -11.18
C TYR A 288 9.09 -1.33 -10.16
N ASP A 289 8.14 -0.45 -10.48
CA ASP A 289 6.85 -0.31 -9.79
C ASP A 289 6.95 -0.11 -8.27
N ILE A 290 8.08 0.45 -7.80
CA ILE A 290 8.31 0.66 -6.36
C ILE A 290 7.43 1.77 -5.77
N GLY A 291 6.82 2.60 -6.62
CA GLY A 291 5.76 3.54 -6.26
C GLY A 291 4.54 3.25 -7.13
N GLY A 292 3.40 2.97 -6.51
CA GLY A 292 2.15 2.60 -7.17
C GLY A 292 2.01 1.10 -7.44
N ASN A 293 1.11 0.77 -8.36
CA ASN A 293 0.68 -0.59 -8.72
C ASN A 293 0.06 -1.35 -7.55
N VAL A 294 0.84 -2.00 -6.68
CA VAL A 294 0.32 -2.67 -5.47
C VAL A 294 1.12 -2.28 -4.25
N TRP A 295 0.44 -2.22 -3.11
CA TRP A 295 1.11 -2.14 -1.82
C TRP A 295 1.98 -3.37 -1.62
N GLU A 296 3.11 -3.19 -0.95
CA GLU A 296 4.05 -4.28 -0.72
C GLU A 296 4.27 -4.53 0.76
N TRP A 297 4.03 -5.78 1.18
CA TRP A 297 4.35 -6.23 2.53
C TRP A 297 5.86 -6.15 2.81
N THR A 298 6.18 -5.66 4.01
CA THR A 298 7.52 -5.71 4.59
C THR A 298 7.52 -6.56 5.86
N ASN A 299 8.69 -6.92 6.36
CA ASN A 299 8.83 -7.80 7.52
C ASN A 299 8.39 -7.15 8.85
N ASP A 300 8.46 -5.83 8.93
CA ASP A 300 8.38 -5.07 10.18
C ASP A 300 6.96 -5.01 10.74
N TRP A 301 6.83 -5.14 12.06
CA TRP A 301 5.62 -4.72 12.76
C TRP A 301 5.46 -3.20 12.68
N TYR A 302 4.23 -2.72 12.63
CA TYR A 302 3.96 -1.30 12.64
C TYR A 302 3.79 -0.79 14.07
N THR A 303 4.57 0.24 14.44
CA THR A 303 4.17 1.18 15.50
C THR A 303 4.22 2.62 14.97
N ALA A 304 3.27 3.43 15.42
CA ALA A 304 3.12 4.82 14.95
C ALA A 304 4.31 5.72 15.31
N ASP A 305 5.06 5.39 16.36
CA ASP A 305 6.18 6.17 16.90
C ASP A 305 7.55 5.53 16.63
N TYR A 306 7.64 4.44 15.87
CA TYR A 306 8.90 3.68 15.69
C TYR A 306 10.06 4.56 15.23
N TYR A 307 9.80 5.45 14.26
CA TYR A 307 10.83 6.35 13.73
C TYR A 307 11.31 7.35 14.78
N LYS A 308 10.41 7.82 15.66
CA LYS A 308 10.79 8.67 16.78
C LYS A 308 11.70 7.89 17.73
N VAL A 309 11.23 6.73 18.21
CA VAL A 309 11.95 5.87 19.16
C VAL A 309 13.35 5.53 18.66
N ILE A 310 13.48 5.10 17.40
CA ILE A 310 14.78 4.69 16.85
C ILE A 310 15.74 5.88 16.62
N SER A 311 15.19 7.10 16.50
CA SER A 311 15.98 8.32 16.29
C SER A 311 16.45 9.00 17.59
N GLU A 312 15.86 8.65 18.74
CA GLU A 312 16.03 9.40 20.01
C GLU A 312 17.48 9.44 20.51
N ASN A 313 18.28 8.40 20.26
CA ASN A 313 19.69 8.36 20.65
C ASN A 313 20.62 9.11 19.67
N GLY A 314 20.10 9.62 18.56
CA GLY A 314 20.84 10.34 17.52
C GLY A 314 21.85 9.48 16.75
N GLN A 315 21.86 8.16 16.96
CA GLN A 315 22.79 7.23 16.31
C GLN A 315 22.21 6.71 15.00
N VAL A 316 23.11 6.24 14.13
CA VAL A 316 22.72 5.53 12.91
C VAL A 316 22.18 4.16 13.31
N ALA A 317 20.90 3.91 13.05
CA ALA A 317 20.30 2.60 13.26
C ALA A 317 20.85 1.59 12.25
N LYS A 318 21.41 0.47 12.69
CA LYS A 318 22.02 -0.54 11.82
C LYS A 318 21.08 -1.72 11.61
N ASN A 319 20.71 -1.98 10.35
CA ASN A 319 19.81 -3.06 9.93
C ASN A 319 18.56 -3.19 10.81
N PRO A 320 17.78 -2.11 11.01
CA PRO A 320 16.60 -2.16 11.87
C PRO A 320 15.59 -3.20 11.34
N GLN A 321 14.93 -3.89 12.28
CA GLN A 321 14.00 -4.99 12.01
C GLN A 321 12.55 -4.63 12.38
N GLY A 322 12.30 -3.36 12.72
CA GLY A 322 11.04 -2.91 13.28
C GLY A 322 10.97 -3.09 14.80
N PRO A 323 9.84 -2.73 15.42
CA PRO A 323 9.53 -3.01 16.81
C PRO A 323 9.19 -4.50 17.02
N GLU A 324 9.32 -4.98 18.26
CA GLU A 324 9.02 -6.38 18.61
C GLU A 324 7.52 -6.72 18.52
N SER A 325 6.65 -5.71 18.63
CA SER A 325 5.20 -5.85 18.56
C SER A 325 4.57 -4.67 17.82
N SER A 326 3.31 -4.83 17.39
CA SER A 326 2.57 -3.77 16.72
C SER A 326 1.77 -2.93 17.70
N TYR A 327 1.69 -1.62 17.43
CA TYR A 327 0.81 -0.70 18.14
C TYR A 327 0.36 0.45 17.23
N ASP A 328 -0.94 0.49 16.94
CA ASP A 328 -1.59 1.56 16.23
C ASP A 328 -2.63 2.25 17.13
N PRO A 329 -2.44 3.51 17.54
CA PRO A 329 -3.40 4.21 18.41
C PRO A 329 -4.83 4.27 17.85
N GLY A 330 -4.98 4.23 16.52
CA GLY A 330 -6.31 4.23 15.88
C GLY A 330 -7.04 2.90 15.99
N GLU A 331 -6.30 1.80 16.09
CA GLU A 331 -6.83 0.43 16.13
C GLU A 331 -5.95 -0.45 17.07
N PRO A 332 -5.91 -0.15 18.38
CA PRO A 332 -4.87 -0.67 19.29
C PRO A 332 -4.92 -2.19 19.50
N ASN A 333 -6.03 -2.84 19.16
CA ASN A 333 -6.23 -4.28 19.30
C ASN A 333 -6.02 -5.06 18.00
N LEU A 334 -5.66 -4.39 16.90
CA LEU A 334 -5.42 -5.03 15.60
C LEU A 334 -3.92 -4.92 15.25
N PRO A 335 -3.16 -6.03 15.34
CA PRO A 335 -1.75 -6.03 14.96
C PRO A 335 -1.58 -5.73 13.48
N LYS A 336 -0.68 -4.82 13.16
CA LYS A 336 -0.42 -4.39 11.77
C LYS A 336 1.03 -4.63 11.38
N LYS A 337 1.23 -5.07 10.15
CA LYS A 337 2.53 -5.08 9.48
C LYS A 337 2.65 -3.84 8.60
N VAL A 338 3.88 -3.41 8.38
CA VAL A 338 4.18 -2.28 7.51
C VAL A 338 3.98 -2.68 6.05
N GLN A 339 3.33 -1.79 5.29
CA GLN A 339 3.21 -1.86 3.83
C GLN A 339 3.90 -0.64 3.21
N ARG A 340 4.49 -0.77 2.03
CA ARG A 340 5.18 0.35 1.35
C ARG A 340 4.73 0.45 -0.12
N GLY A 341 4.98 1.61 -0.74
CA GLY A 341 4.84 1.82 -2.18
C GLY A 341 3.52 2.40 -2.66
N GLY A 342 2.43 2.31 -1.88
CA GLY A 342 1.11 2.71 -2.39
C GLY A 342 0.59 1.71 -3.43
N SER A 343 -0.50 2.05 -4.13
CA SER A 343 -1.11 1.17 -5.14
C SER A 343 -1.75 1.96 -6.26
N PHE A 344 -2.34 1.25 -7.24
CA PHE A 344 -3.16 1.81 -8.31
C PHE A 344 -4.38 2.61 -7.82
N LEU A 345 -4.73 2.53 -6.52
CA LEU A 345 -5.83 3.31 -5.92
C LEU A 345 -5.36 4.61 -5.25
N CYS A 346 -4.05 4.83 -5.15
CA CYS A 346 -3.51 6.02 -4.49
C CYS A 346 -3.66 7.26 -5.40
N THR A 347 -4.00 8.40 -4.81
CA THR A 347 -4.27 9.68 -5.51
C THR A 347 -3.88 10.84 -4.60
N ASP A 348 -3.51 11.98 -5.20
CA ASP A 348 -3.30 13.26 -4.51
C ASP A 348 -4.50 13.74 -3.67
N GLN A 349 -5.71 13.22 -3.93
CA GLN A 349 -6.94 13.57 -3.21
C GLN A 349 -7.17 12.82 -1.90
N TYR A 350 -6.52 11.67 -1.71
CA TYR A 350 -6.88 10.75 -0.62
C TYR A 350 -5.68 10.04 -0.01
N CYS A 351 -4.75 9.58 -0.85
CA CYS A 351 -3.66 8.72 -0.44
C CYS A 351 -2.43 8.96 -1.32
N THR A 352 -1.45 9.69 -0.80
CA THR A 352 -0.17 9.97 -1.48
C THR A 352 0.95 9.02 -1.11
N ARG A 353 0.60 7.81 -0.66
CA ARG A 353 1.59 6.83 -0.18
C ARG A 353 2.44 6.16 -1.27
N TYR A 354 2.27 6.58 -2.53
CA TYR A 354 3.22 6.32 -3.62
C TYR A 354 4.51 7.15 -3.53
N MET A 355 4.55 8.14 -2.64
CA MET A 355 5.77 8.91 -2.34
C MET A 355 6.77 8.09 -1.53
N VAL A 356 8.04 8.20 -1.91
CA VAL A 356 9.15 7.60 -1.19
C VAL A 356 9.31 8.26 0.17
N GLY A 357 9.63 7.46 1.19
CA GLY A 357 9.72 7.93 2.58
C GLY A 357 8.39 7.84 3.34
N THR A 358 7.24 7.78 2.66
CA THR A 358 5.96 7.49 3.33
C THR A 358 5.81 5.99 3.60
N ARG A 359 4.95 5.61 4.56
CA ARG A 359 4.74 4.23 5.00
C ARG A 359 3.27 3.90 5.20
N GLY A 360 2.80 2.76 4.73
CA GLY A 360 1.47 2.23 5.00
C GLY A 360 1.47 1.20 6.12
N LYS A 361 0.28 0.73 6.44
CA LYS A 361 0.04 -0.32 7.43
C LYS A 361 -1.23 -1.07 7.08
N GLY A 362 -1.24 -2.36 7.34
CA GLY A 362 -2.43 -3.20 7.22
C GLY A 362 -2.44 -4.24 8.32
N ASP A 363 -3.64 -4.67 8.73
CA ASP A 363 -3.75 -5.89 9.52
C ASP A 363 -3.07 -7.02 8.74
N TYR A 364 -2.16 -7.74 9.40
CA TYR A 364 -1.32 -8.75 8.76
C TYR A 364 -2.14 -9.91 8.16
N LYS A 365 -3.37 -10.12 8.67
CA LYS A 365 -4.34 -11.10 8.17
C LYS A 365 -5.28 -10.56 7.09
N SER A 366 -5.21 -9.29 6.74
CA SER A 366 -6.19 -8.66 5.84
C SER A 366 -5.62 -8.51 4.42
N PRO A 367 -5.83 -9.51 3.52
CA PRO A 367 -5.56 -9.35 2.10
C PRO A 367 -6.49 -8.31 1.45
N ALA A 368 -6.06 -7.74 0.32
CA ALA A 368 -6.92 -6.92 -0.53
C ALA A 368 -6.45 -6.96 -1.99
N ASN A 369 -7.33 -6.57 -2.92
CA ASN A 369 -7.05 -6.57 -4.37
C ASN A 369 -6.00 -5.54 -4.83
N HIS A 370 -5.39 -4.80 -3.92
CA HIS A 370 -4.28 -3.89 -4.17
C HIS A 370 -3.01 -4.23 -3.37
N ILE A 371 -2.97 -5.33 -2.61
CA ILE A 371 -1.85 -5.70 -1.74
C ILE A 371 -1.14 -6.93 -2.31
N GLY A 372 0.14 -6.76 -2.63
CA GLY A 372 1.09 -7.80 -3.03
C GLY A 372 2.38 -7.70 -2.21
N PHE A 373 3.50 -8.11 -2.81
CA PHE A 373 4.81 -8.10 -2.16
C PHE A 373 5.96 -8.33 -3.16
N ARG A 374 7.18 -8.03 -2.74
CA ARG A 374 8.43 -8.46 -3.38
C ARG A 374 9.38 -9.04 -2.33
N CYS A 375 10.36 -9.83 -2.75
CA CYS A 375 11.28 -10.49 -1.82
C CYS A 375 12.71 -9.95 -1.89
N VAL A 376 13.49 -10.26 -0.85
CA VAL A 376 14.93 -10.01 -0.76
C VAL A 376 15.72 -11.27 -0.36
N LYS A 377 17.03 -11.24 -0.53
CA LYS A 377 17.95 -12.31 -0.11
C LYS A 377 19.26 -11.78 0.44
#